data_AF-A0A1G8BG29-F1
#
_entry.id   AF-A0A1G8BG29-F1
#
_cell.length_a   1.000
_cell.length_b   1.000
_cell.length_c   1.000
_cell.angle_alpha   90.00
_cell.angle_beta   90.00
_cell.angle_gamma   90.00
#
_symmetry.space_group_name_H-M   'P 1'
#
loop_
_entity.id
_entity.type
_entity.pdbx_description
1 polymer ?
#
loop_
_entity_poly.entity_id
_entity_poly.type
_entity_poly.pdbx_seq_one_letter_code
_entity_poly.pdbx_strand_id
1 'polypeptide(L)'
;MTYRVVTHLQQEAVSVSHACRLLQVSRSGYYAHRRAKPSAKSLQERTHVKAAFTASGAGYGSRRVMHALREQGLRIGRYRVRTLMREAGLRTSWKRKFVSTTDSRHTLPVAENVLDRQFDVGEPNRAWVSDITYSTPSQRSPPVWG
;
A
#
# COMPACT_ATOMS: atom_id res chain seq x y z
N MET A 1 8.83 26.83 18.54
CA MET A 1 8.80 28.27 18.91
C MET A 1 10.04 29.02 18.42
N THR A 2 11.25 28.46 18.55
CA THR A 2 12.53 29.11 18.21
C THR A 2 12.70 29.55 16.75
N TYR A 3 12.25 28.74 15.77
CA TYR A 3 12.37 29.10 14.35
C TYR A 3 11.49 30.28 13.91
N ARG A 4 10.40 30.60 14.65
CA ARG A 4 9.59 31.78 14.35
C ARG A 4 10.34 33.08 14.63
N VAL A 5 11.15 33.09 15.71
CA VAL A 5 12.00 34.23 16.08
C VAL A 5 13.08 34.45 15.03
N VAL A 6 13.69 33.39 14.50
CA VAL A 6 14.64 33.48 13.37
C VAL A 6 13.98 34.14 12.15
N THR A 7 12.74 33.78 11.82
CA THR A 7 12.01 34.39 10.70
C THR A 7 11.71 35.87 10.95
N HIS A 8 11.37 36.26 12.18
CA HIS A 8 11.09 37.66 12.56
C HIS A 8 12.36 38.51 12.46
N LEU A 9 13.46 38.06 13.04
CA LEU A 9 14.75 38.74 12.97
C LEU A 9 15.23 38.88 11.51
N GLN A 10 14.93 37.90 10.66
CA GLN A 10 15.19 38.01 9.22
C GLN A 10 14.41 39.15 8.56
N GLN A 11 13.17 39.41 8.98
CA GLN A 11 12.35 40.53 8.48
C GLN A 11 12.88 41.89 8.95
N GLU A 12 13.53 41.93 10.11
CA GLU A 12 14.22 43.11 10.67
C GLU A 12 15.67 43.25 10.16
N ALA A 13 15.98 42.66 8.99
CA ALA A 13 17.28 42.70 8.33
C ALA A 13 18.46 42.01 9.05
N VAL A 14 18.20 41.17 10.07
CA VAL A 14 19.23 40.32 10.68
C VAL A 14 19.48 39.10 9.80
N SER A 15 20.75 38.79 9.50
CA SER A 15 21.06 37.59 8.72
C SER A 15 20.62 36.31 9.45
N VAL A 16 20.07 35.35 8.70
CA VAL A 16 19.67 34.03 9.23
C VAL A 16 20.83 33.34 9.96
N SER A 17 22.06 33.50 9.46
CA SER A 17 23.25 32.94 10.12
C SER A 17 23.50 33.54 11.50
N HIS A 18 23.32 34.85 11.65
CA HIS A 18 23.50 35.55 12.92
C HIS A 18 22.37 35.19 13.90
N ALA A 19 21.11 35.22 13.46
CA ALA A 19 19.95 34.83 14.25
C ALA A 19 20.04 33.37 14.73
N CYS A 20 20.44 32.44 13.87
CA CYS A 20 20.64 31.04 14.26
C CYS A 20 21.77 30.87 15.29
N ARG A 21 22.86 31.64 15.17
CA ARG A 21 23.99 31.61 16.11
C ARG A 21 23.57 32.14 17.50
N LEU A 22 22.87 33.27 17.54
CA LEU A 22 22.35 33.87 18.78
C LEU A 22 21.40 32.93 19.52
N LEU A 23 20.48 32.29 18.78
CA LEU A 23 19.48 31.39 19.35
C LEU A 23 19.97 29.94 19.53
N GLN A 24 21.26 29.69 19.26
CA GLN A 24 21.89 28.36 19.34
C GLN A 24 21.11 27.25 18.59
N VAL A 25 20.58 27.58 17.41
CA VAL A 25 19.88 26.62 16.53
C VAL A 25 20.66 26.36 15.25
N SER A 26 20.50 25.18 14.67
CA SER A 26 21.14 24.86 13.40
C SER A 26 20.47 25.59 12.22
N ARG A 27 21.29 26.16 11.33
CA ARG A 27 20.78 26.78 10.08
C ARG A 27 20.07 25.76 9.20
N SER A 28 20.58 24.53 9.14
CA SER A 28 19.97 23.42 8.41
C SER A 28 18.59 23.08 8.97
N GLY A 29 18.43 23.04 10.30
CA GLY A 29 17.15 22.84 10.98
C GLY A 29 16.15 23.95 10.69
N TYR A 30 16.56 25.22 10.68
CA TYR A 30 15.71 26.35 10.30
C TYR A 30 15.18 26.20 8.87
N TYR A 31 16.05 25.95 7.89
CA TYR A 31 15.62 25.78 6.51
C TYR A 31 14.79 24.51 6.28
N ALA A 32 15.03 23.44 7.03
CA ALA A 32 14.19 22.25 7.00
C ALA A 32 12.80 22.56 7.55
N HIS A 33 12.70 23.26 8.68
CA HIS A 33 11.43 23.71 9.25
C HIS A 33 10.67 24.65 8.31
N ARG A 34 11.37 25.60 7.67
CA ARG A 34 10.76 26.51 6.70
C ARG A 34 10.21 25.78 5.47
N ARG A 35 10.90 24.72 5.03
CA ARG A 35 10.46 23.85 3.92
C ARG A 35 9.40 22.82 4.32
N ALA A 36 9.21 22.57 5.61
CA ALA A 36 8.24 21.57 6.10
C ALA A 36 6.78 21.98 5.88
N LYS A 37 6.49 23.27 5.67
CA LYS A 37 5.13 23.72 5.34
C LYS A 37 4.81 23.35 3.88
N PRO A 38 3.83 22.47 3.63
CA PRO A 38 3.43 22.14 2.27
C PRO A 38 2.83 23.38 1.61
N SER A 39 3.27 23.69 0.38
CA SER A 39 2.64 24.73 -0.42
C SER A 39 1.24 24.30 -0.87
N ALA A 40 0.39 25.27 -1.23
CA ALA A 40 -0.95 25.00 -1.79
C ALA A 40 -0.88 24.00 -2.97
N LYS A 41 0.10 24.19 -3.87
CA LYS A 41 0.39 23.27 -4.97
C LYS A 41 0.71 21.85 -4.48
N SER A 42 1.57 21.73 -3.45
CA SER A 42 1.92 20.43 -2.89
C SER A 42 0.72 19.71 -2.27
N LEU A 43 -0.21 20.47 -1.68
CA LEU A 43 -1.44 19.92 -1.12
C LEU A 43 -2.37 19.40 -2.22
N GLN A 44 -2.54 20.18 -3.29
CA GLN A 44 -3.32 19.79 -4.47
C GLN A 44 -2.75 18.52 -5.14
N GLU A 45 -1.43 18.48 -5.38
CA GLU A 45 -0.75 17.29 -5.93
C GLU A 45 -0.97 16.06 -5.04
N ARG A 46 -0.90 16.21 -3.71
CA ARG A 46 -1.15 15.11 -2.76
C ARG A 46 -2.58 14.59 -2.86
N THR A 47 -3.56 15.47 -3.03
CA THR A 47 -4.97 15.09 -3.22
C THR A 47 -5.15 14.30 -4.52
N HIS A 48 -4.61 14.77 -5.64
CA HIS A 48 -4.69 14.04 -6.90
C HIS A 48 -3.99 12.68 -6.84
N VAL A 49 -2.79 12.60 -6.23
CA VAL A 49 -2.08 11.33 -6.03
C VAL A 49 -2.91 10.35 -5.20
N LYS A 50 -3.55 10.81 -4.12
CA LYS A 50 -4.45 9.97 -3.31
C LYS A 50 -5.64 9.48 -4.13
N ALA A 51 -6.31 10.37 -4.87
CA ALA A 51 -7.47 10.03 -5.68
C ALA A 51 -7.14 8.99 -6.77
N ALA A 52 -6.02 9.18 -7.48
CA ALA A 52 -5.56 8.23 -8.49
C ALA A 52 -5.19 6.87 -7.88
N PHE A 53 -4.58 6.86 -6.69
CA PHE A 53 -4.26 5.63 -5.98
C PHE A 53 -5.50 4.87 -5.53
N THR A 54 -6.49 5.56 -4.95
CA THR A 54 -7.75 4.94 -4.52
C THR A 54 -8.58 4.43 -5.69
N ALA A 55 -8.65 5.19 -6.80
CA ALA A 55 -9.32 4.76 -8.02
C ALA A 55 -8.71 3.47 -8.61
N SER A 56 -7.42 3.23 -8.39
CA SER A 56 -6.74 2.00 -8.81
C SER A 56 -6.97 0.78 -7.90
N GLY A 57 -7.78 0.90 -6.85
CA GLY A 57 -7.95 -0.15 -5.85
C GLY A 57 -6.69 -0.43 -5.04
N ALA A 58 -5.86 0.60 -4.80
CA ALA A 58 -4.56 0.50 -4.12
C ALA A 58 -3.51 -0.39 -4.83
N GLY A 59 -3.71 -0.71 -6.12
CA GLY A 59 -2.77 -1.52 -6.89
C GLY A 59 -1.65 -0.72 -7.57
N TYR A 60 -1.82 0.58 -7.80
CA TYR A 60 -0.87 1.35 -8.61
C TYR A 60 0.30 1.89 -7.79
N GLY A 61 1.52 1.55 -8.23
CA GLY A 61 2.75 2.19 -7.75
C GLY A 61 2.99 3.55 -8.42
N SER A 62 4.04 4.25 -7.96
CA SER A 62 4.39 5.61 -8.42
C SER A 62 4.48 5.80 -9.94
N ARG A 63 4.90 4.78 -10.69
CA ARG A 63 4.92 4.83 -12.17
C ARG A 63 3.50 4.91 -12.74
N ARG A 64 2.61 4.01 -12.35
CA ARG A 64 1.24 3.92 -12.88
C ARG A 64 0.38 5.09 -12.40
N VAL A 65 0.55 5.53 -11.16
CA VAL A 65 -0.10 6.75 -10.65
C VAL A 65 0.34 7.97 -11.47
N MET A 66 1.63 8.10 -11.81
CA MET A 66 2.11 9.18 -12.66
C MET A 66 1.46 9.18 -14.04
N HIS A 67 1.30 8.01 -14.68
CA HIS A 67 0.60 7.91 -15.97
C HIS A 67 -0.88 8.31 -15.86
N ALA A 68 -1.59 7.79 -14.86
CA ALA A 68 -3.00 8.14 -14.63
C ALA A 68 -3.18 9.66 -14.40
N LEU A 69 -2.26 10.29 -13.68
CA LEU A 69 -2.28 11.75 -13.48
C LEU A 69 -1.99 12.52 -14.76
N ARG A 70 -1.09 12.02 -15.63
CA ARG A 70 -0.82 12.64 -16.93
C ARG A 70 -2.00 12.55 -17.89
N GLU A 71 -2.73 11.45 -17.87
CA GLU A 71 -3.98 11.28 -18.63
C GLU A 71 -5.05 12.30 -18.17
N GLN A 72 -5.01 12.71 -16.90
CA GLN A 72 -5.84 13.77 -16.34
C GLN A 72 -5.27 15.19 -16.56
N GLY A 73 -4.23 15.35 -17.38
CA GLY A 73 -3.59 16.65 -17.67
C GLY A 73 -2.62 17.15 -16.60
N LEU A 74 -2.42 16.40 -15.50
CA LEU A 74 -1.50 16.77 -14.42
C LEU A 74 -0.07 16.29 -14.73
N ARG A 75 0.79 17.24 -15.16
CA ARG A 75 2.21 16.97 -15.43
C ARG A 75 3.02 16.91 -14.12
N ILE A 76 3.08 15.72 -13.52
CA ILE A 76 3.89 15.43 -12.34
C ILE A 76 4.99 14.40 -12.64
N GLY A 77 6.17 14.59 -12.03
CA GLY A 77 7.29 13.66 -12.18
C GLY A 77 7.15 12.42 -11.29
N ARG A 78 7.67 11.27 -11.75
CA ARG A 78 7.63 9.99 -11.01
C ARG A 78 8.19 10.11 -9.59
N TYR A 79 9.33 10.77 -9.41
CA TYR A 79 9.96 10.92 -8.09
C TYR A 79 9.12 11.77 -7.15
N ARG A 80 8.45 12.81 -7.67
CA ARG A 80 7.52 13.63 -6.90
C ARG A 80 6.31 12.80 -6.46
N VAL A 81 5.72 12.02 -7.36
CA VAL A 81 4.64 11.08 -7.01
C VAL A 81 5.10 10.09 -5.94
N ARG A 82 6.30 9.50 -6.06
CA ARG A 82 6.88 8.60 -5.06
C ARG A 82 6.97 9.26 -3.68
N THR A 83 7.48 10.49 -3.63
CA THR A 83 7.60 11.24 -2.38
C THR A 83 6.22 11.53 -1.78
N LEU A 84 5.26 11.99 -2.58
CA LEU A 84 3.88 12.26 -2.13
C LEU A 84 3.17 10.99 -1.64
N MET A 85 3.35 9.85 -2.32
CA MET A 85 2.84 8.56 -1.86
C MET A 85 3.44 8.19 -0.50
N ARG A 86 4.75 8.36 -0.31
CA ARG A 86 5.43 8.09 0.97
C ARG A 86 4.93 9.01 2.08
N GLU A 87 4.83 10.32 1.83
CA GLU A 87 4.30 11.31 2.77
C GLU A 87 2.81 11.09 3.08
N ALA A 88 2.07 10.46 2.18
CA ALA A 88 0.67 10.09 2.37
C ALA A 88 0.47 8.67 2.93
N GLY A 89 1.54 7.90 3.18
CA GLY A 89 1.44 6.53 3.67
C GLY A 89 0.86 5.53 2.66
N LEU A 90 0.81 5.87 1.38
CA LEU A 90 0.20 5.04 0.34
C LEU A 90 1.17 3.90 -0.03
N ARG A 91 0.79 2.68 0.33
CA ARG A 91 1.53 1.46 -0.01
C ARG A 91 0.67 0.59 -0.90
N THR A 92 1.22 0.15 -2.02
CA THR A 92 0.53 -0.75 -2.95
C THR A 92 0.24 -2.08 -2.27
N SER A 93 -1.02 -2.49 -2.26
CA SER A 93 -1.43 -3.82 -1.81
C SER A 93 -1.81 -4.64 -3.02
N TRP A 94 -1.10 -5.73 -3.28
CA TRP A 94 -1.54 -6.72 -4.25
C TRP A 94 -2.47 -7.72 -3.57
N LYS A 95 -3.73 -7.78 -3.99
CA LYS A 95 -4.62 -8.87 -3.58
C LYS A 95 -4.39 -10.04 -4.52
N ARG A 96 -4.10 -11.24 -3.97
CA ARG A 96 -4.10 -12.47 -4.75
C ARG A 96 -5.47 -12.62 -5.41
N LYS A 97 -5.50 -12.93 -6.70
CA LYS A 97 -6.74 -13.32 -7.38
C LYS A 97 -7.25 -14.58 -6.68
N PHE A 98 -8.49 -14.55 -6.17
CA PHE A 98 -9.16 -15.77 -5.76
C PHE A 98 -9.39 -16.62 -7.01
N VAL A 99 -8.84 -17.82 -7.04
CA VAL A 99 -9.04 -18.78 -8.12
C VAL A 99 -9.99 -19.82 -7.57
N SER A 100 -11.21 -19.87 -8.11
CA SER A 100 -12.11 -20.99 -7.85
C SER A 100 -11.57 -22.17 -8.66
N THR A 101 -10.94 -23.13 -7.98
CA THR A 101 -10.44 -24.35 -8.63
C THR A 101 -11.59 -25.24 -9.08
N THR A 102 -12.76 -25.10 -8.45
CA THR A 102 -13.95 -25.90 -8.73
C THR A 102 -15.01 -25.02 -9.41
N ASP A 103 -15.51 -25.47 -10.55
CA ASP A 103 -16.73 -24.93 -11.14
C ASP A 103 -17.93 -25.70 -10.58
N SER A 104 -18.51 -25.19 -9.49
CA SER A 104 -19.71 -25.77 -8.88
C SER A 104 -20.98 -25.60 -9.70
N ARG A 105 -20.92 -24.89 -10.86
CA ARG A 105 -22.07 -24.66 -11.76
C ARG A 105 -21.91 -25.45 -13.06
N HIS A 106 -21.32 -26.64 -12.99
CA HIS A 106 -21.24 -27.54 -14.14
C HIS A 106 -22.58 -28.24 -14.40
N THR A 107 -22.84 -28.60 -15.65
CA THR A 107 -24.02 -29.37 -16.05
C THR A 107 -23.83 -30.89 -15.87
N LEU A 108 -22.67 -31.33 -15.36
CA LEU A 108 -22.42 -32.73 -15.08
C LEU A 108 -23.28 -33.21 -13.89
N PRO A 109 -23.64 -34.51 -13.83
CA PRO A 109 -24.34 -35.08 -12.70
C PRO A 109 -23.60 -34.80 -11.38
N VAL A 110 -24.28 -34.16 -10.44
CA VAL A 110 -23.78 -33.93 -9.08
C VAL A 110 -24.29 -35.08 -8.22
N ALA A 111 -23.38 -35.83 -7.61
CA ALA A 111 -23.75 -36.82 -6.60
C ALA A 111 -24.30 -36.11 -5.37
N GLU A 112 -25.36 -36.66 -4.78
CA GLU A 112 -25.94 -36.12 -3.55
C GLU A 112 -24.91 -36.14 -2.42
N ASN A 113 -24.79 -35.04 -1.68
CA ASN A 113 -23.95 -34.97 -0.48
C ASN A 113 -24.67 -35.63 0.69
N VAL A 114 -24.67 -36.96 0.71
CA VAL A 114 -25.34 -37.79 1.74
C VAL A 114 -24.85 -37.48 3.16
N LEU A 115 -23.59 -37.06 3.31
CA LEU A 115 -23.00 -36.77 4.61
C LEU A 115 -23.47 -35.43 5.18
N ASP A 116 -23.81 -34.47 4.32
CA ASP A 116 -24.24 -33.10 4.68
C ASP A 116 -23.49 -32.46 5.86
N ARG A 117 -22.17 -32.63 5.90
CA ARG A 117 -21.26 -32.15 6.98
C ARG A 117 -21.52 -32.75 8.37
N GLN A 118 -22.24 -33.86 8.47
CA GLN A 118 -22.44 -34.63 9.69
C GLN A 118 -21.30 -35.65 9.85
N PHE A 119 -20.25 -35.24 10.55
CA PHE A 119 -19.05 -36.06 10.77
C PHE A 119 -19.11 -36.91 12.05
N ASP A 120 -20.14 -36.72 12.88
CA ASP A 120 -20.38 -37.51 14.08
C ASP A 120 -21.13 -38.79 13.71
N VAL A 121 -20.37 -39.85 13.43
CA VAL A 121 -20.89 -41.17 13.07
C VAL A 121 -20.67 -42.14 14.23
N GLY A 122 -21.71 -42.87 14.62
CA GLY A 122 -21.69 -43.74 15.80
C GLY A 122 -20.79 -44.97 15.69
N GLU A 123 -20.23 -45.26 14.52
CA GLU A 123 -19.35 -46.40 14.26
C GLU A 123 -18.21 -46.00 13.29
N PRO A 124 -17.00 -46.55 13.45
CA PRO A 124 -15.93 -46.41 12.46
C PRO A 124 -16.34 -46.94 11.08
N ASN A 125 -15.68 -46.47 10.01
CA ASN A 125 -15.90 -46.90 8.62
C ASN A 125 -17.30 -46.62 8.04
N ARG A 126 -18.02 -45.63 8.58
CA ARG A 126 -19.31 -45.17 8.04
C ARG A 126 -19.20 -44.01 7.05
N ALA A 127 -18.15 -43.21 7.18
CA ALA A 127 -17.85 -42.10 6.28
C ALA A 127 -16.35 -42.07 5.98
N TRP A 128 -16.00 -41.90 4.71
CA TRP A 128 -14.61 -41.77 4.27
C TRP A 128 -14.41 -40.44 3.55
N VAL A 129 -13.29 -39.78 3.80
CA VAL A 129 -12.89 -38.54 3.14
C VAL A 129 -11.53 -38.79 2.49
N SER A 130 -11.38 -38.38 1.22
CA SER A 130 -10.11 -38.37 0.53
C SER A 130 -9.86 -37.01 -0.11
N ASP A 131 -8.59 -36.60 -0.16
CA ASP A 131 -8.15 -35.44 -0.93
C ASP A 131 -7.25 -35.90 -2.08
N ILE A 132 -7.26 -35.14 -3.18
CA ILE A 132 -6.33 -35.34 -4.29
C ILE A 132 -5.33 -34.20 -4.24
N THR A 133 -4.10 -34.52 -3.83
CA THR A 133 -2.98 -33.59 -3.85
C THR A 133 -2.17 -33.78 -5.13
N TYR A 134 -2.12 -32.75 -5.97
CA TYR A 134 -1.27 -32.74 -7.17
C TYR A 134 0.17 -32.43 -6.77
N SER A 135 1.06 -33.43 -6.81
CA SER A 135 2.50 -33.23 -6.61
C SER A 135 3.21 -32.88 -7.92
N THR A 136 4.09 -31.90 -7.92
CA THR A 136 4.97 -31.60 -9.07
C THR A 136 6.26 -32.43 -8.99
N PRO A 137 6.88 -32.81 -10.13
CA PRO A 137 8.05 -33.70 -10.15
C PRO A 137 9.29 -33.22 -9.36
N SER A 138 9.34 -31.95 -8.97
CA SER A 138 10.44 -31.36 -8.21
C SER A 138 10.30 -31.49 -6.69
N GLN A 139 9.14 -31.89 -6.16
CA GLN A 139 8.95 -32.10 -4.72
C GLN A 139 9.14 -33.57 -4.34
N ARG A 140 10.39 -33.98 -4.09
CA ARG A 140 10.68 -35.23 -3.36
C ARG A 140 10.70 -34.94 -1.87
N SER A 141 9.55 -34.96 -1.23
CA SER A 141 9.45 -35.15 0.22
C SER A 141 8.21 -35.99 0.49
N PRO A 142 8.33 -37.10 1.24
CA PRO A 142 7.19 -37.96 1.50
C PRO A 142 6.17 -37.24 2.40
N PRO A 143 4.86 -37.42 2.18
CA PRO A 143 3.86 -36.90 3.08
C PRO A 143 4.01 -37.58 4.45
N VAL A 144 4.13 -36.78 5.50
CA VAL A 144 4.10 -37.24 6.89
C VAL A 144 2.62 -37.32 7.28
N TRP A 145 2.10 -38.53 7.44
CA TRP A 145 0.80 -38.77 8.04
C TRP A 145 1.00 -38.96 9.55
N GLY A 146 0.22 -38.24 10.36
CA GLY A 146 0.11 -38.42 11.80
C GLY A 146 -1.28 -38.92 12.16
#